data_AF-A0A222FQZ6-F1
#
_entry.id   AF-A0A222FQZ6-F1
#
_cell.length_a   1.000
_cell.length_b   1.000
_cell.length_c   1.000
_cell.angle_alpha   90.00
_cell.angle_beta   90.00
_cell.angle_gamma   90.00
#
_symmetry.space_group_name_H-M   'P 1'
#
loop_
_entity.id
_entity.type
_entity.pdbx_description
1 polymer ?
#
loop_
_entity_poly.entity_id
_entity_poly.type
_entity_poly.pdbx_seq_one_letter_code
_entity_poly.pdbx_strand_id
1 'polypeptide(L)'
;MQYLDWPDYRQGWIFRHRELPVPDSAMARIRPLAASSASQWWRQQVSLEASHASHFLSDDWPARNGVWQTERLPWQARWESDDHALPDEILNHFQWQDNTVVYFCYDVHHVVETDWLTFKQHWKNFLFFDDGPLLMGRRRNEVAQFFSDGDYVLGNKPS
;
A
#
# COMPACT_ATOMS: atom_id res chain seq x y z
N MET A 1 -20.50 -7.50 1.14
CA MET A 1 -20.07 -6.57 0.09
C MET A 1 -18.55 -6.64 0.03
N GLN A 2 -17.94 -6.76 -1.15
CA GLN A 2 -16.49 -6.91 -1.27
C GLN A 2 -15.77 -5.57 -1.38
N TYR A 3 -16.33 -4.64 -2.15
CA TYR A 3 -15.76 -3.32 -2.45
C TYR A 3 -16.72 -2.22 -1.99
N LEU A 4 -16.20 -1.05 -1.65
CA LEU A 4 -16.98 0.15 -1.42
C LEU A 4 -17.20 0.89 -2.75
N ASP A 5 -18.36 1.52 -2.89
CA ASP A 5 -18.57 2.51 -3.92
C ASP A 5 -17.92 3.84 -3.54
N TRP A 6 -17.62 4.65 -4.56
CA TRP A 6 -16.98 5.95 -4.42
C TRP A 6 -17.66 6.96 -3.47
N PRO A 7 -19.01 6.98 -3.31
CA PRO A 7 -19.67 7.81 -2.31
C PRO A 7 -19.48 7.31 -0.87
N ASP A 8 -19.32 5.99 -0.68
CA ASP A 8 -19.17 5.37 0.63
C ASP A 8 -17.71 5.35 1.12
N TYR A 9 -16.77 5.54 0.19
CA TYR A 9 -15.35 5.61 0.51
C TYR A 9 -14.93 7.01 1.01
N ARG A 10 -14.95 7.17 2.34
CA ARG A 10 -14.65 8.45 3.02
C ARG A 10 -13.26 9.02 2.68
N GLN A 11 -12.26 8.17 2.53
CA GLN A 11 -10.90 8.55 2.17
C GLN A 11 -10.71 8.77 0.66
N GLY A 12 -11.77 8.62 -0.15
CA GLY A 12 -11.70 8.76 -1.60
C GLY A 12 -11.30 10.16 -2.10
N TRP A 13 -11.29 11.16 -1.22
CA TRP A 13 -10.81 12.51 -1.55
C TRP A 13 -9.33 12.52 -1.98
N ILE A 14 -8.49 11.59 -1.49
CA ILE A 14 -7.06 11.52 -1.86
C ILE A 14 -6.87 11.25 -3.35
N PHE A 15 -7.81 10.55 -4.00
CA PHE A 15 -7.80 10.28 -5.44
C PHE A 15 -8.52 11.36 -6.26
N ARG A 16 -9.12 12.34 -5.60
CA ARG A 16 -9.76 13.52 -6.19
C ARG A 16 -8.98 14.80 -5.88
N HIS A 17 -7.76 14.66 -5.37
CA HIS A 17 -6.91 15.79 -5.01
C HIS A 17 -6.56 16.60 -6.27
N ARG A 18 -6.76 17.92 -6.21
CA ARG A 18 -6.63 18.79 -7.39
C ARG A 18 -5.23 18.79 -8.00
N GLU A 19 -4.20 18.68 -7.16
CA GLU A 19 -2.79 18.71 -7.59
C GLU A 19 -2.28 17.33 -8.05
N LEU A 20 -3.00 16.26 -7.70
CA LEU A 20 -2.66 14.89 -8.08
C LEU A 20 -3.89 14.21 -8.71
N PRO A 21 -4.32 14.69 -9.90
CA PRO A 21 -5.54 14.18 -10.53
C PRO A 21 -5.35 12.74 -10.98
N VAL A 22 -6.33 11.90 -10.67
CA VAL A 22 -6.43 10.52 -11.17
C VAL A 22 -7.48 10.49 -12.27
N PRO A 23 -7.15 10.06 -13.50
CA PRO A 23 -8.12 9.98 -14.59
C PRO A 23 -9.15 8.88 -14.32
N ASP A 24 -10.36 9.01 -14.89
CA ASP A 24 -11.46 8.06 -14.70
C ASP A 24 -11.08 6.60 -15.02
N SER A 25 -10.21 6.40 -16.02
CA SER A 25 -9.70 5.08 -16.41
C SER A 25 -8.85 4.41 -15.32
N ALA A 26 -8.10 5.19 -14.55
CA ALA A 26 -7.33 4.72 -13.39
C ALA A 26 -8.23 4.63 -12.15
N MET A 27 -9.14 5.59 -11.94
CA MET A 27 -10.13 5.52 -10.85
C MET A 27 -10.98 4.25 -10.92
N ALA A 28 -11.34 3.77 -12.12
CA ALA A 28 -12.07 2.52 -12.29
C ALA A 28 -11.30 1.26 -11.82
N ARG A 29 -9.97 1.35 -11.71
CA ARG A 29 -9.08 0.27 -11.26
C ARG A 29 -8.80 0.31 -9.76
N ILE A 30 -8.95 1.49 -9.14
CA ILE A 30 -8.80 1.70 -7.70
C ILE A 30 -10.09 1.28 -6.99
N ARG A 31 -10.01 0.19 -6.24
CA ARG A 31 -11.16 -0.46 -5.60
C ARG A 31 -10.94 -0.60 -4.10
N PRO A 32 -11.42 0.36 -3.28
CA PRO A 32 -11.39 0.24 -1.83
C PRO A 32 -12.22 -0.98 -1.39
N LEU A 33 -11.67 -1.82 -0.51
CA LEU A 33 -12.40 -2.94 0.06
C LEU A 33 -13.41 -2.44 1.09
N ALA A 34 -14.56 -3.13 1.20
CA ALA A 34 -15.46 -2.92 2.33
C ALA A 34 -14.77 -3.38 3.63
N ALA A 35 -15.06 -2.74 4.76
CA ALA A 35 -14.36 -2.96 6.02
C ALA A 35 -14.32 -4.45 6.46
N SER A 36 -15.38 -5.22 6.19
CA SER A 36 -15.40 -6.67 6.46
C SER A 36 -14.41 -7.46 5.58
N SER A 37 -14.28 -7.07 4.31
CA SER A 37 -13.36 -7.70 3.35
C SER A 37 -11.92 -7.27 3.57
N ALA A 38 -11.68 -6.00 3.90
CA ALA A 38 -10.39 -5.51 4.35
C ALA A 38 -9.92 -6.30 5.59
N SER A 39 -10.80 -6.48 6.58
CA SER A 39 -10.46 -7.20 7.82
C SER A 39 -10.16 -8.66 7.58
N GLN A 40 -10.94 -9.33 6.72
CA GLN A 40 -10.65 -10.70 6.34
C GLN A 40 -9.31 -10.82 5.62
N TRP A 41 -9.02 -9.90 4.67
CA TRP A 41 -7.77 -9.90 3.93
C TRP A 41 -6.58 -9.64 4.85
N TRP A 42 -6.66 -8.63 5.72
CA TRP A 42 -5.62 -8.28 6.68
C TRP A 42 -5.30 -9.45 7.61
N ARG A 43 -6.33 -10.11 8.16
CA ARG A 43 -6.14 -11.30 9.01
C ARG A 43 -5.47 -12.47 8.32
N GLN A 44 -5.68 -12.61 7.01
CA GLN A 44 -5.07 -13.68 6.23
C GLN A 44 -3.64 -13.35 5.77
N GLN A 45 -3.37 -12.08 5.47
CA GLN A 45 -2.15 -11.67 4.79
C GLN A 45 -1.14 -10.97 5.71
N VAL A 46 -1.60 -10.27 6.74
CA VAL A 46 -0.80 -9.38 7.59
C VAL A 46 -0.72 -9.91 9.04
N SER A 47 -1.80 -9.81 9.80
CA SER A 47 -1.84 -10.17 11.23
C SER A 47 -3.24 -10.62 11.66
N LEU A 48 -3.32 -11.69 12.46
CA LEU A 48 -4.59 -12.18 13.02
C LEU A 48 -5.19 -11.23 14.07
N GLU A 49 -4.34 -10.56 14.85
CA GLU A 49 -4.75 -9.78 16.03
C GLU A 49 -4.52 -8.28 15.89
N ALA A 50 -3.37 -7.86 15.34
CA ALA A 50 -3.05 -6.45 15.21
C ALA A 50 -4.01 -5.77 14.22
N SER A 51 -4.55 -4.61 14.59
CA SER A 51 -5.41 -3.82 13.71
C SER A 51 -4.66 -2.82 12.84
N HIS A 52 -3.39 -2.55 13.18
CA HIS A 52 -2.56 -1.51 12.58
C HIS A 52 -1.08 -1.91 12.66
N ALA A 53 -0.26 -1.34 11.79
CA ALA A 53 1.16 -1.67 11.71
C ALA A 53 1.98 -1.27 12.95
N SER A 54 1.55 -0.25 13.67
CA SER A 54 2.13 0.16 14.96
C SER A 54 1.90 -0.84 16.10
N HIS A 55 1.03 -1.83 15.90
CA HIS A 55 0.58 -2.77 16.93
C HIS A 55 0.92 -4.23 16.61
N PHE A 56 1.86 -4.47 15.69
CA PHE A 56 2.31 -5.84 15.39
C PHE A 56 2.86 -6.53 16.63
N LEU A 57 2.40 -7.75 16.84
CA LEU A 57 2.87 -8.66 17.87
C LEU A 57 4.14 -9.38 17.40
N SER A 58 4.89 -9.96 18.32
CA SER A 58 6.17 -10.62 18.01
C SER A 58 6.03 -11.83 17.07
N ASP A 59 4.85 -12.44 16.99
CA ASP A 59 4.54 -13.55 16.09
C ASP A 59 4.02 -13.09 14.72
N ASP A 60 3.61 -11.83 14.57
CA ASP A 60 3.25 -11.27 13.28
C ASP A 60 4.47 -11.19 12.37
N TRP A 61 4.34 -11.63 11.12
CA TRP A 61 5.48 -11.67 10.20
C TRP A 61 6.18 -10.31 10.01
N PRO A 62 5.51 -9.15 9.96
CA PRO A 62 6.20 -7.87 9.80
C PRO A 62 7.14 -7.53 10.97
N ALA A 63 6.91 -8.09 12.16
CA ALA A 63 7.75 -7.89 13.34
C ALA A 63 8.90 -8.91 13.44
N ARG A 64 8.96 -9.91 12.55
CA ARG A 64 9.99 -10.95 12.57
C ARG A 64 11.30 -10.45 11.96
N ASN A 65 12.41 -10.86 12.55
CA ASN A 65 13.75 -10.58 12.00
C ASN A 65 13.93 -11.21 10.61
N GLY A 66 14.62 -10.49 9.71
CA GLY A 66 14.96 -10.97 8.37
C GLY A 66 13.88 -10.79 7.30
N VAL A 67 12.70 -10.26 7.67
CA VAL A 67 11.65 -9.90 6.70
C VAL A 67 12.05 -8.66 5.90
N TRP A 68 12.49 -7.62 6.59
CA TRP A 68 12.96 -6.38 5.99
C TRP A 68 14.42 -6.51 5.57
N GLN A 69 14.69 -6.24 4.30
CA GLN A 69 15.97 -6.47 3.63
C GLN A 69 16.76 -5.19 3.40
N THR A 70 16.09 -4.05 3.47
CA THR A 70 16.73 -2.74 3.37
C THR A 70 16.73 -2.04 4.70
N GLU A 71 17.68 -1.11 4.86
CA GLU A 71 17.52 -0.02 5.82
C GLU A 71 16.38 0.90 5.38
N ARG A 72 16.10 1.93 6.20
CA ARG A 72 15.12 2.96 5.88
C ARG A 72 15.62 3.80 4.70
N LEU A 73 14.78 3.92 3.69
CA LEU A 73 15.02 4.67 2.46
C LEU A 73 14.02 5.82 2.37
N PRO A 74 14.41 7.01 1.91
CA PRO A 74 13.50 8.15 1.87
C PRO A 74 12.53 8.06 0.68
N TRP A 75 11.23 8.17 0.94
CA TRP A 75 10.21 8.39 -0.13
C TRP A 75 9.73 9.84 -0.17
N GLN A 76 9.73 10.56 0.96
CA GLN A 76 9.08 11.87 1.08
C GLN A 76 9.70 12.91 0.14
N ALA A 77 11.03 12.95 0.02
CA ALA A 77 11.69 13.88 -0.91
C ALA A 77 11.29 13.66 -2.38
N ARG A 78 10.99 12.41 -2.77
CA ARG A 78 10.46 12.09 -4.11
C ARG A 78 8.98 12.45 -4.22
N TRP A 79 8.23 12.33 -3.14
CA TRP A 79 6.81 12.70 -3.11
C TRP A 79 6.63 14.21 -3.28
N GLU A 80 7.45 15.02 -2.61
CA GLU A 80 7.43 16.48 -2.63
C GLU A 80 7.98 17.10 -3.93
N SER A 81 8.69 16.33 -4.75
CA SER A 81 9.25 16.83 -6.01
C SER A 81 8.23 16.85 -7.15
N ASP A 82 8.57 17.52 -8.25
CA ASP A 82 7.78 17.49 -9.49
C ASP A 82 7.92 16.15 -10.26
N ASP A 83 8.80 15.25 -9.82
CA ASP A 83 8.95 13.93 -10.42
C ASP A 83 7.84 13.00 -9.91
N HIS A 84 7.04 12.48 -10.84
CA HIS A 84 5.96 11.55 -10.55
C HIS A 84 6.41 10.09 -10.51
N ALA A 85 7.66 9.79 -10.89
CA ALA A 85 8.19 8.45 -10.84
C ALA A 85 8.28 7.94 -9.38
N LEU A 86 7.93 6.67 -9.21
CA LEU A 86 8.15 5.94 -7.98
C LEU A 86 9.67 5.79 -7.73
N PRO A 87 10.16 5.77 -6.48
CA PRO A 87 11.57 5.52 -6.18
C PRO A 87 12.14 4.29 -6.90
N ASP A 88 13.37 4.40 -7.39
CA ASP A 88 13.99 3.37 -8.22
C ASP A 88 14.22 2.07 -7.44
N GLU A 89 14.47 2.16 -6.14
CA GLU A 89 14.66 0.99 -5.28
C GLU A 89 13.37 0.17 -5.17
N ILE A 90 12.21 0.84 -5.11
CA ILE A 90 10.90 0.17 -5.18
C ILE A 90 10.74 -0.52 -6.53
N LEU A 91 11.03 0.16 -7.63
CA LEU A 91 10.92 -0.43 -8.98
C LEU A 91 11.86 -1.61 -9.20
N ASN A 92 13.06 -1.57 -8.63
CA ASN A 92 14.05 -2.64 -8.72
C ASN A 92 13.68 -3.84 -7.84
N HIS A 93 13.07 -3.60 -6.67
CA HIS A 93 12.62 -4.67 -5.76
C HIS A 93 11.38 -5.39 -6.32
N PHE A 94 10.40 -4.65 -6.81
CA PHE A 94 9.15 -5.20 -7.33
C PHE A 94 9.23 -5.52 -8.83
N GLN A 95 9.67 -6.73 -9.15
CA GLN A 95 9.70 -7.27 -10.53
C GLN A 95 8.31 -7.74 -11.00
N TRP A 96 7.27 -6.99 -10.66
CA TRP A 96 5.88 -7.32 -10.96
C TRP A 96 5.47 -6.83 -12.34
N GLN A 97 4.61 -7.62 -13.01
CA GLN A 97 3.96 -7.18 -14.24
C GLN A 97 2.95 -6.08 -13.95
N ASP A 98 2.73 -5.18 -14.90
CA ASP A 98 1.82 -4.03 -14.78
C ASP A 98 0.38 -4.40 -14.37
N ASN A 99 -0.10 -5.57 -14.79
CA ASN A 99 -1.43 -6.08 -14.46
C ASN A 99 -1.49 -6.86 -13.12
N THR A 100 -0.38 -6.90 -12.37
CA THR A 100 -0.35 -7.57 -11.06
C THR A 100 -1.29 -6.84 -10.12
N VAL A 101 -2.24 -7.56 -9.53
CA VAL A 101 -3.11 -7.01 -8.49
C VAL A 101 -2.27 -6.71 -7.26
N VAL A 102 -2.39 -5.49 -6.75
CA VAL A 102 -1.70 -5.02 -5.54
C VAL A 102 -2.72 -4.52 -4.51
N TYR A 103 -2.33 -4.62 -3.25
CA TYR A 103 -3.11 -4.20 -2.09
C TYR A 103 -2.28 -3.17 -1.32
N PHE A 104 -2.87 -1.99 -1.11
CA PHE A 104 -2.33 -0.95 -0.26
C PHE A 104 -3.12 -0.92 1.04
N CYS A 105 -2.47 -1.25 2.14
CA CYS A 105 -3.13 -1.64 3.39
C CYS A 105 -2.77 -0.63 4.47
N TYR A 106 -3.67 0.32 4.73
CA TYR A 106 -3.49 1.32 5.77
C TYR A 106 -3.71 0.68 7.15
N ASP A 107 -4.82 -0.06 7.29
CA ASP A 107 -5.17 -0.76 8.52
C ASP A 107 -6.11 -1.96 8.23
N VAL A 108 -6.53 -2.66 9.29
CA VAL A 108 -7.44 -3.82 9.20
C VAL A 108 -8.81 -3.51 8.57
N HIS A 109 -9.25 -2.25 8.55
CA HIS A 109 -10.53 -1.81 7.98
C HIS A 109 -10.36 -1.03 6.67
N HIS A 110 -9.14 -0.64 6.31
CA HIS A 110 -8.85 0.19 5.16
C HIS A 110 -7.75 -0.43 4.28
N VAL A 111 -8.20 -1.17 3.27
CA VAL A 111 -7.36 -1.77 2.23
C VAL A 111 -7.88 -1.35 0.86
N VAL A 112 -6.98 -0.92 -0.01
CA VAL A 112 -7.29 -0.53 -1.39
C VAL A 112 -6.65 -1.52 -2.35
N GLU A 113 -7.46 -2.12 -3.22
CA GLU A 113 -7.00 -3.00 -4.29
C GLU A 113 -6.85 -2.19 -5.59
N THR A 114 -5.75 -2.41 -6.33
CA THR A 114 -5.57 -1.86 -7.69
C THR A 114 -4.61 -2.77 -8.48
N ASP A 115 -4.19 -2.35 -9.67
CA ASP A 115 -3.08 -2.98 -10.39
C ASP A 115 -1.76 -2.20 -10.24
N TRP A 116 -0.64 -2.90 -10.45
CA TRP A 116 0.69 -2.36 -10.23
C TRP A 116 0.97 -1.12 -11.07
N LEU A 117 0.52 -1.09 -12.33
CA LEU A 117 0.68 0.08 -13.19
C LEU A 117 -0.04 1.31 -12.61
N THR A 118 -1.30 1.14 -12.19
CA THR A 118 -2.11 2.20 -11.59
C THR A 118 -1.47 2.71 -10.30
N PHE A 119 -0.94 1.81 -9.46
CA PHE A 119 -0.19 2.22 -8.28
C PHE A 119 1.06 3.02 -8.65
N LYS A 120 1.90 2.52 -9.57
CA LYS A 120 3.13 3.24 -9.99
C LYS A 120 2.86 4.65 -10.48
N GLN A 121 1.78 4.86 -11.23
CA GLN A 121 1.44 6.16 -11.80
C GLN A 121 0.84 7.13 -10.78
N HIS A 122 0.22 6.62 -9.71
CA HIS A 122 -0.54 7.41 -8.75
C HIS A 122 -0.12 7.19 -7.29
N TRP A 123 1.09 6.67 -7.06
CA TRP A 123 1.59 6.28 -5.73
C TRP A 123 1.54 7.44 -4.73
N LYS A 124 1.76 8.68 -5.20
CA LYS A 124 1.65 9.88 -4.36
C LYS A 124 0.27 10.01 -3.71
N ASN A 125 -0.80 9.67 -4.43
CA ASN A 125 -2.15 9.68 -3.87
C ASN A 125 -2.34 8.64 -2.76
N PHE A 126 -1.66 7.50 -2.83
CA PHE A 126 -1.75 6.46 -1.81
C PHE A 126 -1.05 6.88 -0.51
N LEU A 127 -0.01 7.71 -0.58
CA LEU A 127 0.77 8.16 0.58
C LEU A 127 0.25 9.43 1.27
N PHE A 128 -0.98 9.88 0.97
CA PHE A 128 -1.63 10.89 1.82
C PHE A 128 -1.89 10.38 3.24
N PHE A 129 -1.94 9.07 3.44
CA PHE A 129 -1.91 8.43 4.75
C PHE A 129 -0.69 7.51 4.77
N ASP A 130 0.31 7.87 5.55
CA ASP A 130 1.64 7.25 5.59
C ASP A 130 1.97 6.62 6.96
N ASP A 131 0.95 6.49 7.83
CA ASP A 131 1.08 5.86 9.14
C ASP A 131 1.19 4.33 9.03
N GLY A 132 2.32 3.85 8.51
CA GLY A 132 2.63 2.43 8.45
C GLY A 132 1.98 1.59 7.35
N PRO A 133 1.45 2.13 6.22
CA PRO A 133 0.75 1.30 5.25
C PRO A 133 1.69 0.28 4.58
N LEU A 134 1.12 -0.89 4.26
CA LEU A 134 1.82 -1.98 3.57
C LEU A 134 1.40 -2.06 2.10
N LEU A 135 2.37 -2.15 1.20
CA LEU A 135 2.17 -2.46 -0.21
C LEU A 135 2.47 -3.94 -0.46
N MET A 136 1.48 -4.70 -0.91
CA MET A 136 1.59 -6.14 -1.14
C MET A 136 1.05 -6.56 -2.51
N GLY A 137 1.71 -7.49 -3.18
CA GLY A 137 1.27 -8.03 -4.46
C GLY A 137 0.50 -9.35 -4.28
N ARG A 138 -0.55 -9.55 -5.08
CA ARG A 138 -1.32 -10.81 -5.05
C ARG A 138 -0.43 -11.98 -5.47
N ARG A 139 -0.22 -12.95 -4.58
CA ARG A 139 0.67 -14.11 -4.76
C ARG A 139 2.14 -13.70 -5.00
N ARG A 140 2.56 -12.62 -4.34
CA ARG A 140 3.93 -12.11 -4.36
C ARG A 140 4.43 -12.05 -2.94
N ASN A 141 5.73 -12.29 -2.76
CA ASN A 141 6.35 -12.25 -1.45
C ASN A 141 6.95 -10.88 -1.17
N GLU A 142 7.31 -10.14 -2.22
CA GLU A 142 7.86 -8.79 -2.07
C GLU A 142 6.83 -7.88 -1.38
N VAL A 143 7.31 -7.07 -0.44
CA VAL A 143 6.49 -6.14 0.34
C VAL A 143 7.27 -4.87 0.65
N ALA A 144 6.55 -3.76 0.78
CA ALA A 144 7.07 -2.50 1.28
C ALA A 144 6.21 -1.98 2.43
N GLN A 145 6.84 -1.30 3.38
CA GLN A 145 6.14 -0.54 4.42
C GLN A 145 6.61 0.90 4.37
N PHE A 146 5.66 1.83 4.39
CA PHE A 146 5.92 3.28 4.43
C PHE A 146 5.69 3.81 5.85
N PHE A 147 6.42 4.84 6.24
CA PHE A 147 6.38 5.43 7.57
C PHE A 147 6.19 6.95 7.49
N SER A 148 5.56 7.52 8.53
CA SER A 148 5.21 8.93 8.63
C SER A 148 6.41 9.87 8.86
N ASP A 149 7.61 9.32 9.03
CA ASP A 149 8.86 10.08 9.07
C ASP A 149 9.50 10.25 7.68
N GLY A 150 8.79 9.83 6.62
CA GLY A 150 9.20 10.02 5.24
C GLY A 150 10.06 8.89 4.69
N ASP A 151 10.21 7.80 5.44
CA ASP A 151 10.98 6.63 5.05
C ASP A 151 10.10 5.42 4.71
N TYR A 152 10.67 4.46 3.97
CA TYR A 152 10.10 3.15 3.71
C TYR A 152 11.16 2.06 3.86
N VAL A 153 10.70 0.82 4.04
CA VAL A 153 11.55 -0.39 3.98
C VAL A 153 10.99 -1.38 2.98
N LEU A 154 11.88 -2.15 2.37
CA LEU A 154 11.56 -3.23 1.44
C LEU A 154 11.89 -4.57 2.07
N GLY A 155 11.08 -5.58 1.77
CA GLY A 155 11.22 -6.88 2.36
C GLY A 155 10.56 -7.99 1.56
N ASN A 156 10.63 -9.19 2.12
CA ASN A 156 9.95 -10.37 1.62
C ASN A 156 9.17 -11.04 2.75
N LYS A 157 7.87 -11.23 2.53
CA LYS A 157 6.99 -12.02 3.41
C LYS A 157 7.54 -13.45 3.51
N PRO A 158 7.55 -14.06 4.71
CA PRO A 158 7.86 -15.47 4.86
C PRO A 158 6.89 -16.35 4.05
N SER A 159 7.44 -17.33 3.33
CA SER A 159 6.69 -18.36 2.59
C SER A 159 5.93 -19.30 3.52
#